data_AF-A0A6P3V8C3-F1
#
_entry.id   AF-A0A6P3V8C3-F1
#
_cell.length_a   1.000
_cell.length_b   1.000
_cell.length_c   1.000
_cell.angle_alpha   90.00
_cell.angle_beta   90.00
_cell.angle_gamma   90.00
#
_symmetry.space_group_name_H-M   'P 1'
#
loop_
_entity.id
_entity.type
_entity.pdbx_description
1 polymer ?
#
loop_
_entity_poly.entity_id
_entity_poly.type
_entity_poly.pdbx_seq_one_letter_code
_entity_poly.pdbx_strand_id
1 'polypeptide(L)'
;MAEPSPAQRPAHLMEPELSFLIARYLSAGPCHRAAQVLVQELEQYQLLWKRLDWEGTEHSRSYEELVLSNKHVAPDHLLQICQRIGPMLDKEIPPSNSKVTSLLGAGRQSLLRTAKGTLI
;
A
#
# COMPACT_ATOMS: atom_id res chain seq x y z
N MET A 1 5.94 -18.42 -25.94
CA MET A 1 5.84 -17.11 -25.26
C MET A 1 4.40 -16.96 -24.82
N ALA A 2 4.11 -17.22 -23.53
CA ALA A 2 2.78 -17.08 -22.98
C ALA A 2 2.62 -15.64 -22.50
N GLU A 3 1.74 -14.87 -23.14
CA GLU A 3 1.31 -13.57 -22.65
C GLU A 3 0.65 -13.75 -21.27
N PRO A 4 1.08 -13.00 -20.22
CA PRO A 4 0.42 -13.09 -18.93
C PRO A 4 -0.96 -12.41 -18.99
N SER A 5 -1.95 -13.13 -18.44
CA SER A 5 -3.35 -12.73 -18.37
C SER A 5 -3.53 -11.33 -17.77
N PRO A 6 -4.42 -10.49 -18.34
CA PRO A 6 -4.65 -9.11 -17.88
C PRO A 6 -5.13 -8.99 -16.42
N ALA A 7 -5.60 -10.08 -15.81
CA ALA A 7 -6.04 -10.12 -14.41
C ALA A 7 -4.89 -10.17 -13.37
N GLN A 8 -3.65 -10.48 -13.77
CA GLN A 8 -2.50 -10.52 -12.86
C GLN A 8 -1.77 -9.17 -12.75
N ARG A 9 -2.01 -8.24 -13.69
CA ARG A 9 -1.31 -6.96 -13.77
C ARG A 9 -1.52 -5.99 -12.60
N PRO A 10 -2.67 -5.92 -11.89
CA PRO A 10 -2.82 -4.95 -10.79
C PRO A 10 -2.12 -5.38 -9.49
N ALA A 11 -2.00 -6.69 -9.22
CA ALA A 11 -1.40 -7.17 -7.97
C ALA A 11 0.12 -6.93 -7.91
N HIS A 12 0.81 -7.13 -9.05
CA HIS A 12 2.27 -6.95 -9.13
C HIS A 12 2.73 -5.50 -8.99
N LEU A 13 1.87 -4.51 -9.26
CA LEU A 13 2.19 -3.10 -9.10
C LEU A 13 1.86 -2.57 -7.69
N MET A 14 0.89 -3.16 -7.00
CA MET A 14 0.48 -2.70 -5.67
C MET A 14 1.48 -3.05 -4.56
N GLU A 15 2.19 -4.17 -4.65
CA GLU A 15 3.18 -4.56 -3.62
C GLU A 15 4.34 -3.54 -3.50
N PRO A 16 4.98 -3.08 -4.60
CA PRO A 16 5.94 -1.98 -4.58
C PRO A 16 5.39 -0.67 -4.01
N GLU A 17 4.18 -0.27 -4.43
CA GLU A 17 3.55 0.97 -3.97
C GLU A 17 3.25 0.94 -2.47
N LEU A 18 2.71 -0.19 -1.99
CA LEU A 18 2.45 -0.39 -0.57
C LEU A 18 3.74 -0.36 0.24
N SER A 19 4.80 -1.01 -0.23
CA SER A 19 6.10 -1.00 0.44
C SER A 19 6.69 0.41 0.52
N PHE A 20 6.57 1.20 -0.55
CA PHE A 20 6.94 2.61 -0.56
C PHE A 20 6.14 3.42 0.49
N LEU A 21 4.82 3.20 0.56
CA LEU A 21 3.95 3.87 1.54
C LEU A 21 4.28 3.47 2.99
N ILE A 22 4.61 2.20 3.24
CA ILE A 22 5.05 1.72 4.55
C ILE A 22 6.37 2.40 4.94
N ALA A 23 7.36 2.42 4.04
CA ALA A 23 8.62 3.11 4.29
C ALA A 23 8.40 4.61 4.58
N ARG A 24 7.49 5.26 3.83
CA ARG A 24 7.12 6.67 4.02
C ARG A 24 6.52 6.89 5.41
N TYR A 25 5.58 6.04 5.81
CA TYR A 25 4.93 6.09 7.12
C TYR A 25 5.92 5.89 8.27
N LEU A 26 6.78 4.87 8.17
CA LEU A 26 7.79 4.58 9.21
C LEU A 26 8.83 5.69 9.33
N SER A 27 9.20 6.34 8.21
CA SER A 27 10.21 7.41 8.20
C SER A 27 9.81 8.65 8.97
N ALA A 28 8.51 8.96 9.06
CA ALA A 28 7.97 10.06 9.87
C ALA A 28 7.54 9.64 11.29
N GLY A 29 7.60 8.34 11.59
CA GLY A 29 7.20 7.77 12.86
C GLY A 29 8.37 7.52 13.82
N PRO A 30 8.10 6.89 14.99
CA PRO A 30 9.14 6.53 15.95
C PRO A 30 10.10 5.46 15.40
N CYS A 31 9.67 4.71 14.39
CA CYS A 31 10.38 3.58 13.80
C CYS A 31 11.32 3.96 12.64
N HIS A 32 11.97 5.13 12.69
CA HIS A 32 12.86 5.61 11.62
C HIS A 32 14.01 4.64 11.29
N ARG A 33 14.55 3.90 12.28
CA ARG A 33 15.57 2.86 12.04
C ARG A 33 15.05 1.71 11.18
N ALA A 34 13.81 1.27 11.43
CA ALA A 34 13.18 0.25 10.60
C ALA A 34 12.92 0.78 9.18
N ALA A 35 12.55 2.05 9.05
CA ALA A 35 12.38 2.69 7.75
C ALA A 35 13.69 2.69 6.93
N GLN A 36 14.83 3.01 7.56
CA GLN A 36 16.14 2.99 6.90
C GLN A 36 16.51 1.60 6.37
N VAL A 37 16.34 0.56 7.19
CA VAL A 37 16.62 -0.83 6.78
C VAL A 37 15.69 -1.23 5.64
N LEU A 38 14.39 -0.92 5.75
CA LEU A 38 13.42 -1.22 4.70
C LEU A 38 13.78 -0.52 3.39
N VAL A 39 14.19 0.74 3.42
CA VAL A 39 14.64 1.47 2.21
C VAL A 39 15.85 0.80 1.58
N GLN A 40 16.83 0.37 2.39
CA GLN A 40 18.01 -0.35 1.90
C GLN A 40 17.62 -1.67 1.22
N GLU A 41 16.71 -2.45 1.82
CA GLU A 41 16.22 -3.70 1.23
C GLU A 41 15.45 -3.43 -0.07
N LEU A 42 14.60 -2.40 -0.11
CA LEU A 42 13.84 -2.02 -1.30
C LEU A 42 14.77 -1.64 -2.46
N GLU A 43 15.87 -0.94 -2.20
CA GLU A 43 16.87 -0.59 -3.20
C GLU A 43 17.74 -1.80 -3.59
N GLN A 44 18.18 -2.60 -2.62
CA GLN A 44 19.02 -3.79 -2.88
C GLN A 44 18.31 -4.82 -3.74
N TYR A 45 17.04 -5.09 -3.46
CA TYR A 45 16.24 -6.07 -4.19
C TYR A 45 15.48 -5.47 -5.37
N GLN A 46 15.63 -4.16 -5.64
CA GLN A 46 14.95 -3.45 -6.72
C GLN A 46 13.43 -3.66 -6.69
N LEU A 47 12.84 -3.64 -5.50
CA LEU A 47 11.41 -3.89 -5.26
C LEU A 47 10.55 -2.67 -5.53
N LEU A 48 11.17 -1.51 -5.80
CA LEU A 48 10.49 -0.30 -6.19
C LEU A 48 10.13 -0.36 -7.68
N TRP A 49 8.97 0.19 -8.01
CA TRP A 49 8.56 0.40 -9.40
C TRP A 49 9.61 1.17 -10.22
N LYS A 50 9.90 0.65 -11.40
CA LYS A 50 10.82 1.26 -12.36
C LYS A 50 10.06 2.13 -13.35
N ARG A 51 10.72 3.15 -13.88
CA ARG A 51 10.15 3.95 -14.96
C ARG A 51 10.47 3.31 -16.31
N LEU A 52 9.49 3.23 -17.19
CA LEU A 52 9.76 3.01 -18.61
C LEU A 52 9.92 4.35 -19.30
N ASP A 53 11.02 4.50 -20.01
CA ASP A 53 11.21 5.63 -20.92
C ASP A 53 10.41 5.43 -22.21
N TRP A 54 10.31 6.48 -23.03
CA TRP A 54 9.60 6.45 -24.31
C TRP A 54 10.22 5.48 -25.33
N GLU A 55 11.49 5.11 -25.13
CA GLU A 55 12.20 4.06 -25.88
C GLU A 55 11.99 2.65 -25.29
N GLY A 56 11.23 2.52 -24.19
CA GLY A 56 10.93 1.24 -23.55
C GLY A 56 12.01 0.72 -22.58
N THR A 57 13.00 1.54 -22.25
CA THR A 57 14.07 1.18 -21.30
C THR A 57 13.60 1.36 -19.86
N GLU A 58 13.86 0.36 -19.01
CA GLU A 58 13.58 0.42 -17.57
C GLU A 58 14.68 1.19 -16.83
N HIS A 59 14.31 2.28 -16.17
CA HIS A 59 15.17 3.03 -15.26
C HIS A 59 14.80 2.74 -13.81
N SER A 60 15.74 2.13 -13.10
CA SER A 60 15.71 2.02 -11.65
C SER A 60 15.80 3.41 -11.02
N ARG A 61 14.95 3.70 -10.04
CA ARG A 61 15.00 4.94 -9.27
C ARG A 61 15.36 4.66 -7.82
N SER A 62 16.06 5.60 -7.21
CA SER A 62 16.29 5.56 -5.76
C SER A 62 14.99 5.87 -5.01
N TYR A 63 14.94 5.47 -3.74
CA TYR A 63 13.81 5.79 -2.89
C TYR A 63 13.63 7.31 -2.74
N GLU A 64 14.73 8.05 -2.66
CA GLU A 64 14.72 9.51 -2.53
C GLU A 64 14.13 10.20 -3.76
N GLU A 65 14.45 9.74 -4.97
CA GLU A 65 13.84 10.22 -6.21
C GLU A 65 12.33 9.95 -6.27
N LEU A 66 11.89 8.81 -5.74
CA LEU A 66 10.46 8.49 -5.62
C LEU A 66 9.76 9.42 -4.64
N VAL A 67 10.38 9.72 -3.50
CA VAL A 67 9.84 10.72 -2.57
C VAL A 67 9.75 12.10 -3.21
N LEU A 68 10.78 12.52 -3.96
CA LEU A 68 10.84 13.82 -4.63
C LEU A 68 9.84 13.93 -5.78
N SER A 69 9.55 12.84 -6.49
CA SER A 69 8.52 12.82 -7.53
C SER A 69 7.10 12.69 -6.96
N ASN A 70 6.94 12.06 -5.80
CA ASN A 70 5.66 11.85 -5.13
C ASN A 70 5.47 12.78 -3.92
N LYS A 71 5.71 14.10 -4.10
CA LYS A 71 5.56 15.10 -3.02
C LYS A 71 4.15 15.19 -2.44
N HIS A 72 3.15 14.82 -3.23
CA HIS A 72 1.75 14.79 -2.81
C HIS A 72 1.46 13.67 -1.80
N VAL A 73 2.34 12.67 -1.70
CA VAL A 73 2.23 11.55 -0.75
C VAL A 73 2.84 11.99 0.59
N ALA A 74 1.97 12.46 1.47
CA ALA A 74 2.32 12.78 2.84
C ALA A 74 2.71 11.50 3.64
N PRO A 75 3.51 11.61 4.70
CA PRO A 75 3.90 10.44 5.48
C PRO A 75 2.74 9.69 6.16
N ASP A 76 1.65 10.39 6.47
CA ASP A 76 0.41 9.82 7.03
C ASP A 76 -0.57 9.33 5.95
N HIS A 77 -0.20 9.38 4.67
CA HIS A 77 -1.09 9.03 3.56
C HIS A 77 -1.68 7.61 3.69
N LEU A 78 -0.85 6.63 4.08
CA LEU A 78 -1.31 5.26 4.31
C LEU A 78 -2.37 5.20 5.43
N LEU A 79 -2.18 5.97 6.51
CA LEU A 79 -3.13 6.04 7.61
C LEU A 79 -4.45 6.70 7.16
N GLN A 80 -4.38 7.76 6.36
CA GLN A 80 -5.57 8.42 5.80
C GLN A 80 -6.39 7.48 4.91
N ILE A 81 -5.72 6.64 4.10
CA ILE A 81 -6.37 5.60 3.31
C ILE A 81 -7.12 4.64 4.25
N CYS A 82 -6.44 4.10 5.26
CA CYS A 82 -7.04 3.17 6.23
C CYS A 82 -8.25 3.78 6.96
N GLN A 83 -8.20 5.07 7.30
CA GLN A 83 -9.32 5.78 7.93
C GLN A 83 -10.52 5.98 7.01
N ARG A 84 -10.29 6.19 5.70
CA ARG A 84 -11.36 6.40 4.72
C ARG A 84 -12.05 5.10 4.31
N ILE A 85 -11.34 3.98 4.32
CA ILE A 85 -11.90 2.68 3.91
C ILE A 85 -13.05 2.25 4.84
N GLY A 86 -12.92 2.45 6.16
CA GLY A 86 -13.94 2.04 7.13
C GLY A 86 -15.34 2.59 6.82
N PRO A 87 -15.54 3.92 6.79
CA PRO A 87 -16.83 4.53 6.47
C PRO A 87 -17.35 4.21 5.06
N MET A 88 -16.45 3.96 4.09
CA MET A 88 -16.87 3.53 2.74
C MET A 88 -17.40 2.10 2.75
N LEU A 89 -16.74 1.20 3.48
CA LEU A 89 -17.15 -0.19 3.65
C LEU A 89 -18.44 -0.32 4.47
N ASP A 90 -18.62 0.53 5.50
CA ASP A 90 -19.82 0.53 6.36
C ASP A 90 -21.11 0.83 5.58
N LYS A 91 -21.02 1.55 4.45
CA LYS A 91 -22.16 1.82 3.56
C LYS A 91 -22.63 0.57 2.81
N GLU A 92 -21.68 -0.24 2.34
CA GLU A 92 -21.97 -1.44 1.54
C GLU A 92 -22.26 -2.66 2.43
N ILE A 93 -21.51 -2.80 3.54
CA ILE A 93 -21.60 -3.93 4.45
C ILE A 93 -21.63 -3.39 5.89
N PRO A 94 -22.81 -3.17 6.48
CA PRO A 94 -22.91 -2.56 7.80
C PRO A 94 -22.23 -3.44 8.87
N PRO A 95 -21.37 -2.85 9.73
CA PRO A 95 -20.76 -3.58 10.83
C PRO A 95 -21.81 -3.92 11.90
N SER A 96 -21.52 -4.90 12.75
CA SER A 96 -22.46 -5.27 13.83
C SER A 96 -22.61 -4.20 14.91
N ASN A 97 -21.64 -3.29 15.05
CA ASN A 97 -21.68 -2.13 15.94
C ASN A 97 -21.00 -0.94 15.24
N SER A 98 -21.67 0.20 15.08
CA SER A 98 -21.16 1.35 14.30
C SER A 98 -20.20 2.29 15.05
N LYS A 99 -19.94 2.04 16.34
CA LYS A 99 -19.22 2.97 17.21
C LYS A 99 -17.71 2.74 17.31
N VAL A 100 -17.18 1.64 16.78
CA VAL A 100 -15.75 1.30 16.91
C VAL A 100 -15.15 1.08 15.53
N THR A 101 -14.38 2.06 15.05
CA THR A 101 -13.53 1.91 13.86
C THR A 101 -12.15 1.42 14.32
N SER A 102 -11.83 0.16 14.02
CA SER A 102 -10.53 -0.45 14.31
C SER A 102 -9.93 -1.07 13.06
N LEU A 103 -8.66 -0.76 12.77
CA LEU A 103 -7.90 -1.40 11.68
C LEU A 103 -7.55 -2.87 11.98
N LEU A 104 -7.62 -3.25 13.27
CA LEU A 104 -7.31 -4.60 13.77
C LEU A 104 -8.59 -5.37 14.12
N GLY A 105 -9.74 -4.92 13.64
CA GLY A 105 -11.02 -5.60 13.86
C GLY A 105 -11.02 -6.98 13.19
N ALA A 106 -11.58 -7.97 13.88
CA ALA A 106 -11.78 -9.31 13.33
C ALA A 106 -13.23 -9.54 12.92
N GLY A 107 -13.43 -10.48 12.00
CA GLY A 107 -14.75 -10.90 11.52
C GLY A 107 -15.62 -9.76 11.02
N ARG A 108 -16.78 -9.52 11.64
CA ARG A 108 -17.73 -8.47 11.22
C ARG A 108 -17.23 -7.04 11.45
N GLN A 109 -16.10 -6.87 12.13
CA GLN A 109 -15.41 -5.60 12.31
C GLN A 109 -14.15 -5.49 11.45
N SER A 110 -13.83 -6.51 10.66
CA SER A 110 -12.70 -6.47 9.72
C SER A 110 -12.97 -5.48 8.58
N LEU A 111 -11.92 -4.78 8.14
CA LEU A 111 -11.92 -3.98 6.90
C LEU A 111 -11.90 -4.85 5.64
N LEU A 112 -11.67 -6.15 5.78
CA LEU A 112 -11.68 -7.14 4.71
C LEU A 112 -12.94 -8.02 4.72
N ARG A 113 -13.98 -7.63 5.48
CA ARG A 113 -15.21 -8.41 5.59
C ARG A 113 -15.96 -8.46 4.25
N THR A 114 -16.54 -9.61 3.96
CA THR A 114 -17.34 -9.84 2.75
C THR A 114 -18.81 -10.12 3.11
N ALA A 115 -19.73 -9.78 2.21
CA ALA A 115 -21.18 -9.96 2.43
C ALA A 115 -21.58 -11.42 2.68
N LYS A 116 -20.76 -12.38 2.26
CA LYS A 116 -21.00 -13.82 2.47
C LYS A 116 -20.56 -14.34 3.85
N GLY A 117 -19.98 -13.51 4.70
CA GLY A 117 -19.52 -13.95 6.02
C GLY A 117 -18.34 -14.93 5.97
N THR A 118 -17.66 -15.04 4.84
CA THR A 118 -16.41 -15.80 4.74
C THR A 118 -15.33 -14.99 5.45
N LEU A 119 -15.01 -15.44 6.65
CA LEU A 119 -13.81 -15.07 7.37
C LEU A 119 -12.62 -15.54 6.51
N ILE A 120 -11.78 -14.60 6.10
CA ILE A 120 -10.40 -14.90 5.70
C ILE A 120 -9.58 -14.99 6.98
#